data_AF-A0A143X7B2-F1
#
_entry.id   AF-A0A143X7B2-F1
#
_cell.length_a   1.000
_cell.length_b   1.000
_cell.length_c   1.000
_cell.angle_alpha   90.00
_cell.angle_beta   90.00
_cell.angle_gamma   90.00
#
_symmetry.space_group_name_H-M   'P 1'
#
loop_
_entity.id
_entity.type
_entity.pdbx_description
1 polymer ?
#
loop_
_entity_poly.entity_id
_entity_poly.type
_entity_poly.pdbx_seq_one_letter_code
_entity_poly.pdbx_strand_id
1 'polypeptide(L)'
;MGLNGIDISSWQDDLVVSGMTTCDFVIVKATGGAGYANECFLRHADETLAAGKLLGCYHYARDRGYEGSAEAEADWFISAFKPYVGKAIPFLDWEADALGLGPSWAKKWLDRVREKTCVTPGIYTSKSVLFSYDWTAVAKTYPLWVAQYPNYEDTGFVSEPWTDGWDFGAWESPLIFQYTGTGRITGYGGHLDLDLFYGTRDDWRRLCAVAGASAVTEEVKTVSISRANVAAQIMEHLCNCAEHGYSQPGRHGTSGHCNVQTDAGTIRVTKGDRDCSSAVCEAWELALAGSPYDGLITRYNWTGGMREMFVGSGLFSWKPISFNAQRGDIYLDESAHTAMCVRNDGTADLLAEFSISETGGIDGEPGDQTGRESWVHDYYSGRWDGILHYNGKADVGSASTPTGSGAPSGDVSELAARVIAGDFGNGDARRAALGSRYDGVQAEVNRILSGGSSSGSYDVDALARRVIAGEFGNGDDRKRRLGDKYSAVQKRVNEILGALGASSTSMDVDAMARAVIRGDYGNGEERRRRLGSYYSIVQRRVNEMLS
;
A
#
# COMPACT_ATOMS: atom_id res chain seq x y z
N MET A 1 -17.14 13.50 -1.36
CA MET A 1 -18.33 13.41 -0.49
C MET A 1 -18.58 11.93 -0.26
N GLY A 2 -18.80 11.50 0.98
CA GLY A 2 -19.03 10.09 1.31
C GLY A 2 -20.38 9.58 0.77
N LEU A 3 -20.56 8.27 0.74
CA LEU A 3 -21.81 7.64 0.35
C LEU A 3 -22.69 7.43 1.58
N ASN A 4 -24.00 7.66 1.45
CA ASN A 4 -24.95 7.47 2.55
C ASN A 4 -25.59 6.09 2.46
N GLY A 5 -25.74 5.41 3.58
CA GLY A 5 -26.36 4.11 3.62
C GLY A 5 -27.04 3.80 4.93
N ILE A 6 -27.59 2.60 4.98
CA ILE A 6 -28.28 2.07 6.14
C ILE A 6 -27.82 0.63 6.35
N ASP A 7 -27.92 0.14 7.58
CA ASP A 7 -27.90 -1.28 7.87
C ASP A 7 -29.25 -1.76 8.42
N ILE A 8 -29.63 -2.97 8.03
CA ILE A 8 -30.97 -3.52 8.27
C ILE A 8 -30.93 -5.01 8.63
N SER A 9 -31.97 -5.46 9.31
CA SER A 9 -32.14 -6.85 9.72
C SER A 9 -33.59 -7.33 9.53
N SER A 10 -33.98 -8.42 10.19
CA SER A 10 -35.39 -8.84 10.28
C SER A 10 -36.28 -7.85 11.03
N TRP A 11 -35.72 -6.86 11.74
CA TRP A 11 -36.48 -5.78 12.37
C TRP A 11 -37.08 -4.78 11.37
N GLN A 12 -36.62 -4.80 10.12
CA GLN A 12 -37.12 -3.97 9.02
C GLN A 12 -37.69 -4.86 7.90
N ASP A 13 -38.45 -5.90 8.26
CA ASP A 13 -38.97 -6.88 7.30
C ASP A 13 -39.95 -6.30 6.28
N ASP A 14 -40.61 -5.19 6.59
CA ASP A 14 -41.55 -4.46 5.74
C ASP A 14 -40.88 -3.38 4.87
N LEU A 15 -39.56 -3.18 5.00
CA LEU A 15 -38.81 -2.21 4.21
C LEU A 15 -38.73 -2.64 2.73
N VAL A 16 -39.03 -1.71 1.83
CA VAL A 16 -38.91 -1.89 0.38
C VAL A 16 -37.69 -1.13 -0.12
N VAL A 17 -36.64 -1.84 -0.54
CA VAL A 17 -35.33 -1.21 -0.83
C VAL A 17 -35.39 -0.21 -1.99
N SER A 18 -36.23 -0.44 -2.98
CA SER A 18 -36.43 0.50 -4.10
C SER A 18 -37.06 1.83 -3.67
N GLY A 19 -37.78 1.85 -2.54
CA GLY A 19 -38.33 3.07 -1.93
C GLY A 19 -37.27 3.94 -1.24
N MET A 20 -36.10 3.37 -0.93
CA MET A 20 -34.99 4.04 -0.26
C MET A 20 -34.16 4.88 -1.24
N THR A 21 -34.80 5.86 -1.87
CA THR A 21 -34.25 6.63 -3.00
C THR A 21 -33.02 7.48 -2.64
N THR A 22 -32.83 7.81 -1.37
CA THR A 22 -31.71 8.61 -0.86
C THR A 22 -30.50 7.78 -0.43
N CYS A 23 -30.58 6.45 -0.43
CA CYS A 23 -29.49 5.56 -0.03
C CYS A 23 -28.60 5.17 -1.22
N ASP A 24 -27.29 5.23 -1.04
CA ASP A 24 -26.27 4.74 -1.98
C ASP A 24 -25.95 3.25 -1.76
N PHE A 25 -26.01 2.80 -0.50
CA PHE A 25 -25.73 1.42 -0.09
C PHE A 25 -26.68 0.92 1.01
N VAL A 26 -26.74 -0.41 1.15
CA VAL A 26 -27.47 -1.11 2.22
C VAL A 26 -26.61 -2.27 2.75
N ILE A 27 -26.45 -2.38 4.06
CA ILE A 27 -25.79 -3.50 4.73
C ILE A 27 -26.84 -4.40 5.39
N VAL A 28 -26.90 -5.69 5.05
CA VAL A 28 -28.00 -6.57 5.47
C VAL A 28 -27.51 -7.66 6.43
N LYS A 29 -28.19 -7.87 7.57
CA LYS A 29 -27.92 -9.01 8.46
C LYS A 29 -28.12 -10.30 7.70
N ALA A 30 -27.10 -11.15 7.62
CA ALA A 30 -27.20 -12.46 6.99
C ALA A 30 -27.45 -13.56 8.03
N THR A 31 -26.60 -13.63 9.04
CA THR A 31 -26.60 -14.70 10.04
C THR A 31 -26.19 -14.21 11.41
N GLY A 32 -26.36 -15.05 12.43
CA GLY A 32 -25.90 -14.80 13.79
C GLY A 32 -25.49 -16.09 14.48
N GLY A 33 -24.38 -16.06 15.21
CA GLY A 33 -23.82 -17.28 15.81
C GLY A 33 -23.58 -18.41 14.78
N ALA A 34 -23.58 -19.66 15.22
CA ALA A 34 -23.37 -20.83 14.37
C ALA A 34 -24.69 -21.44 13.84
N GLY A 35 -25.83 -20.74 13.93
CA GLY A 35 -27.11 -21.32 13.54
C GLY A 35 -28.30 -20.39 13.27
N TYR A 36 -28.23 -19.09 13.60
CA TYR A 36 -29.29 -18.15 13.22
C TYR A 36 -29.11 -17.70 11.77
N ALA A 37 -30.20 -17.73 11.00
CA ALA A 37 -30.27 -17.16 9.65
C ALA A 37 -31.39 -16.13 9.59
N ASN A 38 -31.10 -14.95 9.02
CA ASN A 38 -32.11 -13.92 8.82
C ASN A 38 -33.01 -14.30 7.62
N GLU A 39 -34.30 -14.50 7.88
CA GLU A 39 -35.30 -14.87 6.85
C GLU A 39 -35.46 -13.82 5.75
N CYS A 40 -35.15 -12.55 6.05
CA CYS A 40 -35.25 -11.44 5.10
C CYS A 40 -33.99 -11.23 4.25
N PHE A 41 -32.89 -11.94 4.57
CA PHE A 41 -31.56 -11.66 4.00
C PHE A 41 -31.55 -11.70 2.47
N LEU A 42 -31.98 -12.81 1.86
CA LEU A 42 -31.93 -12.98 0.41
C LEU A 42 -32.77 -11.91 -0.31
N ARG A 43 -33.98 -11.65 0.19
CA ARG A 43 -34.86 -10.63 -0.38
C ARG A 43 -34.20 -9.25 -0.36
N HIS A 44 -33.76 -8.79 0.81
CA HIS A 44 -33.16 -7.47 0.94
C HIS A 44 -31.84 -7.34 0.16
N ALA A 45 -31.00 -8.37 0.15
CA ALA A 45 -29.76 -8.38 -0.61
C ALA A 45 -30.00 -8.32 -2.13
N ASP A 46 -30.95 -9.12 -2.64
CA ASP A 46 -31.29 -9.13 -4.06
C ASP A 46 -31.96 -7.82 -4.49
N GLU A 47 -32.88 -7.28 -3.68
CA GLU A 47 -33.53 -5.99 -3.94
C GLU A 47 -32.52 -4.83 -3.92
N THR A 48 -31.53 -4.87 -3.04
CA THR A 48 -30.44 -3.87 -2.99
C THR A 48 -29.68 -3.82 -4.31
N LEU A 49 -29.25 -4.98 -4.80
CA LEU A 49 -28.54 -5.08 -6.08
C LEU A 49 -29.45 -4.70 -7.26
N ALA A 50 -30.71 -5.15 -7.26
CA ALA A 50 -31.69 -4.83 -8.29
C ALA A 50 -32.00 -3.32 -8.37
N ALA A 51 -31.97 -2.62 -7.23
CA ALA A 51 -32.12 -1.17 -7.15
C ALA A 51 -30.83 -0.39 -7.54
N GLY A 52 -29.76 -1.08 -7.95
CA GLY A 52 -28.48 -0.47 -8.32
C GLY A 52 -27.70 0.10 -7.13
N LYS A 53 -28.06 -0.30 -5.90
CA LYS A 53 -27.38 0.13 -4.67
C LYS A 53 -26.22 -0.82 -4.36
N LEU A 54 -25.26 -0.32 -3.58
CA LEU A 54 -24.13 -1.14 -3.13
C LEU A 54 -24.58 -2.01 -1.95
N LEU A 55 -24.06 -3.24 -1.87
CA LEU A 55 -24.46 -4.22 -0.87
C LEU A 55 -23.32 -4.51 0.12
N GLY A 56 -23.65 -4.54 1.40
CA GLY A 56 -22.86 -5.18 2.46
C GLY A 56 -23.67 -6.29 3.12
N CYS A 57 -23.01 -7.28 3.71
CA CYS A 57 -23.69 -8.35 4.43
C CYS A 57 -22.96 -8.58 5.76
N TYR A 58 -23.68 -8.61 6.88
CA TYR A 58 -23.04 -8.77 8.18
C TYR A 58 -23.44 -10.06 8.92
N HIS A 59 -22.53 -10.49 9.80
CA HIS A 59 -22.72 -11.58 10.73
C HIS A 59 -22.71 -11.05 12.17
N TYR A 60 -23.77 -11.30 12.94
CA TYR A 60 -23.82 -10.94 14.37
C TYR A 60 -23.11 -12.01 15.21
N ALA A 61 -21.93 -11.66 15.73
CA ALA A 61 -21.11 -12.58 16.51
C ALA A 61 -21.85 -13.03 17.77
N ARG A 62 -21.77 -14.33 18.08
CA ARG A 62 -22.28 -14.90 19.33
C ARG A 62 -23.75 -14.63 19.60
N ASP A 63 -24.57 -14.66 18.55
CA ASP A 63 -26.03 -14.51 18.68
C ASP A 63 -26.59 -15.51 19.69
N ARG A 64 -27.45 -15.03 20.58
CA ARG A 64 -27.79 -15.72 21.81
C ARG A 64 -28.56 -17.01 21.50
N GLY A 65 -28.11 -18.13 22.06
CA GLY A 65 -28.64 -19.46 21.77
C GLY A 65 -28.06 -20.14 20.53
N TYR A 66 -27.15 -19.46 19.82
CA TYR A 66 -26.42 -19.99 18.67
C TYR A 66 -24.91 -19.84 18.83
N GLU A 67 -24.42 -19.75 20.05
CA GLU A 67 -23.02 -19.52 20.37
C GLU A 67 -22.07 -20.55 19.72
N GLY A 68 -21.05 -20.08 18.99
CA GLY A 68 -20.07 -20.94 18.32
C GLY A 68 -18.62 -20.54 18.54
N SER A 69 -17.71 -21.30 17.91
CA SER A 69 -16.33 -20.86 17.70
C SER A 69 -16.27 -19.86 16.55
N ALA A 70 -15.23 -19.04 16.49
CA ALA A 70 -15.01 -18.08 15.40
C ALA A 70 -15.10 -18.73 14.02
N GLU A 71 -14.50 -19.92 13.87
CA GLU A 71 -14.50 -20.67 12.62
C GLU A 71 -15.88 -21.23 12.27
N ALA A 72 -16.65 -21.71 13.26
CA ALA A 72 -18.00 -22.24 13.03
C ALA A 72 -18.98 -21.13 12.62
N GLU A 73 -18.90 -19.97 13.30
CA GLU A 73 -19.70 -18.79 12.98
C GLU A 73 -19.31 -18.22 11.60
N ALA A 74 -18.02 -18.19 11.27
CA ALA A 74 -17.54 -17.79 9.95
C ALA A 74 -18.03 -18.74 8.85
N ASP A 75 -17.89 -20.06 9.03
CA ASP A 75 -18.35 -21.05 8.04
C ASP A 75 -19.87 -20.98 7.84
N TRP A 76 -20.65 -20.70 8.91
CA TRP A 76 -22.08 -20.45 8.83
C TRP A 76 -22.40 -19.20 8.00
N PHE A 77 -21.75 -18.06 8.28
CA PHE A 77 -21.88 -16.86 7.47
C PHE A 77 -21.48 -17.06 6.00
N ILE A 78 -20.34 -17.71 5.74
CA ILE A 78 -19.84 -17.99 4.38
C ILE A 78 -20.88 -18.77 3.58
N SER A 79 -21.58 -19.72 4.21
CA SER A 79 -22.61 -20.51 3.55
C SER A 79 -23.77 -19.65 3.03
N ALA A 80 -24.22 -18.67 3.81
CA ALA A 80 -25.24 -17.71 3.42
C ALA A 80 -24.71 -16.66 2.42
N PHE A 81 -23.47 -16.21 2.61
CA PHE A 81 -22.84 -15.15 1.82
C PHE A 81 -22.44 -15.59 0.39
N LYS A 82 -22.31 -16.90 0.15
CA LYS A 82 -21.83 -17.49 -1.11
C LYS A 82 -22.41 -16.87 -2.40
N PRO A 83 -23.73 -16.55 -2.52
CA PRO A 83 -24.28 -15.94 -3.74
C PRO A 83 -23.81 -14.49 -4.02
N TYR A 84 -23.27 -13.83 -2.98
CA TYR A 84 -22.89 -12.42 -2.96
C TYR A 84 -21.38 -12.19 -2.92
N VAL A 85 -20.58 -13.27 -2.94
CA VAL A 85 -19.13 -13.20 -3.14
C VAL A 85 -18.85 -12.46 -4.46
N GLY A 86 -17.99 -11.43 -4.41
CA GLY A 86 -17.72 -10.56 -5.57
C GLY A 86 -18.72 -9.42 -5.76
N LYS A 87 -19.82 -9.38 -4.99
CA LYS A 87 -20.91 -8.40 -5.12
C LYS A 87 -21.14 -7.58 -3.86
N ALA A 88 -20.75 -8.10 -2.70
CA ALA A 88 -20.95 -7.46 -1.41
C ALA A 88 -19.67 -7.46 -0.55
N ILE A 89 -19.60 -6.55 0.41
CA ILE A 89 -18.57 -6.54 1.45
C ILE A 89 -19.08 -7.35 2.65
N PRO A 90 -18.35 -8.37 3.13
CA PRO A 90 -18.69 -9.07 4.35
C PRO A 90 -18.26 -8.26 5.58
N PHE A 91 -19.09 -8.22 6.62
CA PHE A 91 -18.79 -7.57 7.89
C PHE A 91 -18.97 -8.53 9.07
N LEU A 92 -18.05 -8.49 10.03
CA LEU A 92 -18.25 -9.05 11.36
C LEU A 92 -18.84 -7.98 12.27
N ASP A 93 -20.06 -8.16 12.74
CA ASP A 93 -20.62 -7.38 13.83
C ASP A 93 -20.15 -7.98 15.16
N TRP A 94 -19.23 -7.27 15.82
CA TRP A 94 -18.57 -7.70 17.05
C TRP A 94 -18.93 -6.78 18.22
N GLU A 95 -20.00 -7.15 18.91
CA GLU A 95 -20.52 -6.41 20.06
C GLU A 95 -21.11 -7.35 21.14
N ALA A 96 -21.72 -6.74 22.17
CA ALA A 96 -22.42 -7.42 23.25
C ALA A 96 -21.61 -8.60 23.85
N ASP A 97 -22.18 -9.81 23.84
CA ASP A 97 -21.59 -11.01 24.44
C ASP A 97 -20.29 -11.46 23.75
N ALA A 98 -20.03 -11.01 22.52
CA ALA A 98 -18.81 -11.32 21.79
C ALA A 98 -17.59 -10.58 22.35
N LEU A 99 -17.78 -9.44 23.03
CA LEU A 99 -16.69 -8.61 23.56
C LEU A 99 -15.78 -9.39 24.53
N GLY A 100 -16.36 -10.26 25.35
CA GLY A 100 -15.65 -11.09 26.32
C GLY A 100 -14.66 -12.10 25.72
N LEU A 101 -14.73 -12.33 24.40
CA LEU A 101 -13.84 -13.25 23.68
C LEU A 101 -12.52 -12.58 23.23
N GLY A 102 -12.48 -11.25 23.24
CA GLY A 102 -11.35 -10.42 22.83
C GLY A 102 -11.02 -10.45 21.32
N PRO A 103 -10.11 -9.56 20.87
CA PRO A 103 -9.82 -9.37 19.44
C PRO A 103 -9.26 -10.61 18.72
N SER A 104 -8.65 -11.54 19.46
CA SER A 104 -8.11 -12.78 18.87
C SER A 104 -9.21 -13.67 18.29
N TRP A 105 -10.40 -13.69 18.88
CA TRP A 105 -11.56 -14.41 18.34
C TRP A 105 -12.07 -13.73 17.07
N ALA A 106 -12.23 -12.40 17.10
CA ALA A 106 -12.65 -11.62 15.95
C ALA A 106 -11.67 -11.79 14.77
N LYS A 107 -10.36 -11.75 15.05
CA LYS A 107 -9.33 -11.98 14.03
C LYS A 107 -9.44 -13.35 13.36
N LYS A 108 -9.71 -14.42 14.12
CA LYS A 108 -9.89 -15.76 13.55
C LYS A 108 -11.10 -15.83 12.62
N TRP A 109 -12.20 -15.19 12.99
CA TRP A 109 -13.39 -15.11 12.14
C TRP A 109 -13.06 -14.35 10.84
N LEU A 110 -12.43 -13.17 10.95
CA LEU A 110 -12.05 -12.33 9.81
C LEU A 110 -11.06 -13.04 8.87
N ASP A 111 -10.03 -13.68 9.45
CA ASP A 111 -9.06 -14.49 8.69
C ASP A 111 -9.76 -15.63 7.96
N ARG A 112 -10.72 -16.32 8.59
CA ARG A 112 -11.47 -17.43 7.99
C ARG A 112 -12.36 -16.98 6.83
N VAL A 113 -13.10 -15.88 7.00
CA VAL A 113 -13.93 -15.32 5.92
C VAL A 113 -13.06 -14.87 4.75
N ARG A 114 -11.94 -14.19 5.04
CA ARG A 114 -10.98 -13.79 4.00
C ARG A 114 -10.36 -14.99 3.29
N GLU A 115 -9.95 -16.02 4.02
CA GLU A 115 -9.36 -17.24 3.42
C GLU A 115 -10.35 -17.97 2.50
N LYS A 116 -11.63 -18.05 2.89
CA LYS A 116 -12.63 -18.87 2.19
C LYS A 116 -13.38 -18.16 1.08
N THR A 117 -13.56 -16.84 1.19
CA THR A 117 -14.27 -16.04 0.19
C THR A 117 -13.32 -15.25 -0.71
N CYS A 118 -12.06 -15.11 -0.28
CA CYS A 118 -11.07 -14.17 -0.77
C CYS A 118 -11.52 -12.69 -0.75
N VAL A 119 -12.69 -12.34 -0.20
CA VAL A 119 -13.09 -10.95 0.00
C VAL A 119 -12.56 -10.50 1.37
N THR A 120 -12.00 -9.30 1.46
CA THR A 120 -11.51 -8.77 2.76
C THR A 120 -12.71 -8.30 3.58
N PRO A 121 -13.04 -8.93 4.73
CA PRO A 121 -14.14 -8.49 5.57
C PRO A 121 -13.78 -7.23 6.36
N GLY A 122 -14.80 -6.41 6.67
CA GLY A 122 -14.70 -5.36 7.68
C GLY A 122 -15.14 -5.86 9.06
N ILE A 123 -14.79 -5.11 10.10
CA ILE A 123 -15.26 -5.34 11.47
C ILE A 123 -16.08 -4.14 11.94
N TYR A 124 -17.25 -4.42 12.50
CA TYR A 124 -18.11 -3.48 13.18
C TYR A 124 -17.93 -3.57 14.70
N THR A 125 -17.78 -2.40 15.34
CA THR A 125 -17.84 -2.27 16.80
C THR A 125 -18.04 -0.80 17.22
N SER A 126 -18.43 -0.55 18.46
CA SER A 126 -18.58 0.82 18.98
C SER A 126 -17.21 1.51 19.21
N LYS A 127 -17.15 2.84 19.05
CA LYS A 127 -15.90 3.61 19.19
C LYS A 127 -15.21 3.43 20.54
N SER A 128 -15.97 3.25 21.63
CA SER A 128 -15.42 3.02 22.97
C SER A 128 -14.65 1.70 23.09
N VAL A 129 -15.03 0.68 22.32
CA VAL A 129 -14.39 -0.64 22.32
C VAL A 129 -13.00 -0.60 21.65
N LEU A 130 -12.73 0.39 20.79
CA LEU A 130 -11.42 0.58 20.16
C LEU A 130 -10.29 0.84 21.18
N PHE A 131 -10.65 1.33 22.37
CA PHE A 131 -9.72 1.62 23.46
C PHE A 131 -9.74 0.57 24.58
N SER A 132 -10.61 -0.42 24.47
CA SER A 132 -10.76 -1.49 25.47
C SER A 132 -9.82 -2.67 25.24
N TYR A 133 -9.22 -2.76 24.05
CA TYR A 133 -8.35 -3.87 23.65
C TYR A 133 -7.20 -3.40 22.73
N ASP A 134 -6.17 -4.24 22.59
CA ASP A 134 -5.16 -4.08 21.54
C ASP A 134 -5.69 -4.62 20.20
N TRP A 135 -5.99 -3.69 19.30
CA TRP A 135 -6.51 -3.97 17.96
C TRP A 135 -5.45 -4.02 16.86
N THR A 136 -4.17 -3.81 17.19
CA THR A 136 -3.07 -3.65 16.21
C THR A 136 -3.04 -4.79 15.18
N ALA A 137 -3.23 -6.03 15.61
CA ALA A 137 -3.21 -7.20 14.73
C ALA A 137 -4.41 -7.30 13.78
N VAL A 138 -5.57 -6.73 14.16
CA VAL A 138 -6.78 -6.67 13.34
C VAL A 138 -6.70 -5.47 12.39
N ALA A 139 -6.38 -4.29 12.93
CA ALA A 139 -6.32 -3.04 12.19
C ALA A 139 -5.29 -3.01 11.06
N LYS A 140 -4.23 -3.83 11.17
CA LYS A 140 -3.24 -4.02 10.09
C LYS A 140 -3.84 -4.57 8.79
N THR A 141 -5.01 -5.21 8.82
CA THR A 141 -5.56 -5.92 7.66
C THR A 141 -7.03 -5.64 7.41
N TYR A 142 -7.83 -5.44 8.44
CA TYR A 142 -9.29 -5.37 8.32
C TYR A 142 -9.81 -3.95 8.55
N PRO A 143 -10.61 -3.40 7.61
CA PRO A 143 -11.17 -2.06 7.74
C PRO A 143 -12.23 -1.99 8.86
N LEU A 144 -12.38 -0.79 9.43
CA LEU A 144 -13.29 -0.51 10.54
C LEU A 144 -14.63 0.05 10.04
N TRP A 145 -15.72 -0.57 10.45
CA TRP A 145 -17.05 0.03 10.53
C TRP A 145 -17.26 0.40 12.00
N VAL A 146 -17.46 1.69 12.33
CA VAL A 146 -17.53 2.13 13.73
C VAL A 146 -18.89 2.70 14.06
N ALA A 147 -19.38 2.45 15.27
CA ALA A 147 -20.57 3.09 15.81
C ALA A 147 -20.24 4.12 16.89
N GLN A 148 -20.80 5.32 16.77
CA GLN A 148 -20.83 6.32 17.84
C GLN A 148 -21.97 7.32 17.62
N TYR A 149 -22.84 7.45 18.62
CA TYR A 149 -24.03 8.29 18.52
C TYR A 149 -23.91 9.50 19.47
N PRO A 150 -24.25 10.71 19.01
CA PRO A 150 -24.31 11.88 19.90
C PRO A 150 -25.44 11.75 20.93
N ASN A 151 -26.56 11.16 20.52
CA ASN A 151 -27.79 10.95 21.28
C ASN A 151 -28.71 9.96 20.53
N TYR A 152 -29.95 9.80 20.99
CA TYR A 152 -31.01 8.99 20.36
C TYR A 152 -32.18 9.86 19.85
N GLU A 153 -31.88 11.06 19.38
CA GLU A 153 -32.87 11.94 18.75
C GLU A 153 -33.02 11.58 17.26
N ASP A 154 -34.18 11.90 16.69
CA ASP A 154 -34.44 11.67 15.27
C ASP A 154 -33.49 12.51 14.40
N THR A 155 -32.86 11.90 13.41
CA THR A 155 -31.99 12.59 12.45
C THR A 155 -32.07 11.96 11.06
N GLY A 156 -31.61 12.68 10.04
CA GLY A 156 -31.48 12.18 8.67
C GLY A 156 -30.02 11.99 8.28
N PHE A 157 -29.78 11.86 6.97
CA PHE A 157 -28.40 11.80 6.46
C PHE A 157 -27.63 13.10 6.70
N VAL A 158 -26.40 12.97 7.21
CA VAL A 158 -25.48 14.09 7.43
C VAL A 158 -24.13 13.81 6.76
N SER A 159 -23.52 14.85 6.17
CA SER A 159 -22.23 14.74 5.49
C SER A 159 -21.03 14.72 6.44
N GLU A 160 -21.21 15.22 7.66
CA GLU A 160 -20.19 15.31 8.72
C GLU A 160 -20.81 14.86 10.04
N PRO A 161 -20.86 13.53 10.30
CA PRO A 161 -21.38 13.00 11.54
C PRO A 161 -20.57 13.49 12.75
N TRP A 162 -21.27 13.72 13.87
CA TRP A 162 -20.60 14.08 15.11
C TRP A 162 -19.75 12.91 15.62
N THR A 163 -18.56 13.23 16.13
CA THR A 163 -17.72 12.31 16.88
C THR A 163 -17.03 13.08 18.01
N ASP A 164 -16.63 12.39 19.08
CA ASP A 164 -15.79 13.00 20.11
C ASP A 164 -14.37 13.31 19.59
N GLY A 165 -13.57 14.02 20.39
CA GLY A 165 -12.20 14.40 20.01
C GLY A 165 -11.16 13.26 20.07
N TRP A 166 -11.58 12.02 20.32
CA TRP A 166 -10.66 10.88 20.37
C TRP A 166 -10.41 10.34 18.97
N ASP A 167 -9.24 9.73 18.74
CA ASP A 167 -8.93 9.05 17.48
C ASP A 167 -9.72 7.74 17.34
N PHE A 168 -9.38 6.92 16.34
CA PHE A 168 -9.99 5.61 16.12
C PHE A 168 -9.09 4.46 16.61
N GLY A 169 -8.28 4.71 17.64
CA GLY A 169 -7.40 3.73 18.26
C GLY A 169 -6.34 3.21 17.29
N ALA A 170 -6.36 1.91 17.01
CA ALA A 170 -5.39 1.28 16.11
C ALA A 170 -5.64 1.58 14.61
N TRP A 171 -6.80 2.15 14.27
CA TRP A 171 -7.12 2.58 12.91
C TRP A 171 -6.85 4.08 12.75
N GLU A 172 -6.28 4.47 11.61
CA GLU A 172 -6.10 5.88 11.26
C GLU A 172 -7.44 6.58 11.00
N SER A 173 -8.38 5.89 10.36
CA SER A 173 -9.75 6.35 10.10
C SER A 173 -10.71 5.17 9.87
N PRO A 174 -12.03 5.35 10.09
CA PRO A 174 -13.02 4.33 9.78
C PRO A 174 -13.32 4.28 8.27
N LEU A 175 -13.64 3.08 7.78
CA LEU A 175 -14.19 2.87 6.44
C LEU A 175 -15.66 3.30 6.39
N ILE A 176 -16.43 2.92 7.41
CA ILE A 176 -17.85 3.26 7.57
C ILE A 176 -18.07 3.77 8.99
N PHE A 177 -18.92 4.79 9.13
CA PHE A 177 -19.32 5.31 10.44
C PHE A 177 -20.85 5.29 10.54
N GLN A 178 -21.35 4.43 11.43
CA GLN A 178 -22.74 4.42 11.90
C GLN A 178 -22.90 5.47 12.99
N TYR A 179 -23.72 6.49 12.75
CA TYR A 179 -23.79 7.67 13.62
C TYR A 179 -25.14 7.88 14.30
N THR A 180 -26.13 7.03 14.01
CA THR A 180 -27.40 6.98 14.75
C THR A 180 -28.05 5.62 14.56
N GLY A 181 -28.84 5.19 15.56
CA GLY A 181 -29.83 4.11 15.43
C GLY A 181 -31.28 4.59 15.48
N THR A 182 -31.50 5.90 15.38
CA THR A 182 -32.81 6.57 15.37
C THR A 182 -33.01 7.41 14.10
N GLY A 183 -32.41 6.96 13.00
CA GLY A 183 -32.51 7.62 11.70
C GLY A 183 -33.92 7.63 11.12
N ARG A 184 -34.29 8.75 10.52
CA ARG A 184 -35.53 8.95 9.77
C ARG A 184 -35.23 9.48 8.38
N ILE A 185 -35.51 8.67 7.36
CA ILE A 185 -35.32 9.03 5.95
C ILE A 185 -36.55 8.65 5.12
N THR A 186 -36.71 9.30 3.96
CA THR A 186 -37.81 9.03 3.04
C THR A 186 -37.76 7.60 2.52
N GLY A 187 -38.88 6.88 2.60
CA GLY A 187 -39.03 5.51 2.10
C GLY A 187 -39.36 4.48 3.17
N TYR A 188 -39.15 4.81 4.46
CA TYR A 188 -39.46 3.93 5.58
C TYR A 188 -40.05 4.70 6.78
N GLY A 189 -41.04 4.11 7.44
CA GLY A 189 -41.77 4.76 8.54
C GLY A 189 -41.12 4.62 9.92
N GLY A 190 -40.29 3.58 10.11
CA GLY A 190 -39.60 3.29 11.36
C GLY A 190 -38.22 3.95 11.47
N HIS A 191 -37.50 3.59 12.54
CA HIS A 191 -36.11 4.00 12.73
C HIS A 191 -35.16 3.11 11.93
N LEU A 192 -34.07 3.71 11.47
CA LEU A 192 -32.98 3.06 10.75
C LEU A 192 -31.65 3.45 11.36
N ASP A 193 -30.72 2.51 11.35
CA ASP A 193 -29.32 2.80 11.55
C ASP A 193 -28.80 3.53 10.28
N LEU A 194 -28.14 4.69 10.45
CA LEU A 194 -27.60 5.47 9.34
C LEU A 194 -26.08 5.47 9.34
N ASP A 195 -25.53 5.21 8.17
CA ASP A 195 -24.10 5.07 7.93
C ASP A 195 -23.57 6.07 6.91
N LEU A 196 -22.31 6.46 7.10
CA LEU A 196 -21.50 7.18 6.13
C LEU A 196 -20.29 6.34 5.74
N PHE A 197 -20.16 6.01 4.46
CA PHE A 197 -18.97 5.36 3.90
C PHE A 197 -17.98 6.41 3.38
N TYR A 198 -16.75 6.38 3.88
CA TYR A 198 -15.67 7.32 3.53
C TYR A 198 -14.92 6.92 2.26
N GLY A 199 -15.67 6.62 1.20
CA GLY A 199 -15.12 6.28 -0.11
C GLY A 199 -16.10 6.52 -1.24
N THR A 200 -15.69 6.14 -2.45
CA THR A 200 -16.48 6.22 -3.68
C THR A 200 -17.17 4.89 -4.00
N ARG A 201 -18.11 4.89 -4.96
CA ARG A 201 -18.75 3.65 -5.41
C ARG A 201 -17.72 2.63 -5.95
N ASP A 202 -16.61 3.12 -6.51
CA ASP A 202 -15.54 2.27 -7.02
C ASP A 202 -14.65 1.72 -5.90
N ASP A 203 -14.45 2.46 -4.80
CA ASP A 203 -13.83 1.93 -3.58
C ASP A 203 -14.65 0.75 -3.04
N TRP A 204 -15.99 0.91 -2.95
CA TRP A 204 -16.87 -0.17 -2.50
C TRP A 204 -16.77 -1.40 -3.40
N ARG A 205 -16.80 -1.21 -4.73
CA ARG A 205 -16.66 -2.31 -5.70
C ARG A 205 -15.31 -3.03 -5.57
N ARG A 206 -14.21 -2.29 -5.32
CA ARG A 206 -12.90 -2.89 -5.04
C ARG A 206 -12.91 -3.74 -3.77
N LEU A 207 -13.64 -3.30 -2.74
CA LEU A 207 -13.77 -4.04 -1.48
C LEU A 207 -14.64 -5.29 -1.61
N CYS A 208 -15.59 -5.32 -2.54
CA CYS A 208 -16.35 -6.54 -2.87
C CYS A 208 -15.51 -7.58 -3.64
N ALA A 209 -14.40 -7.17 -4.25
CA ALA A 209 -13.64 -8.03 -5.16
C ALA A 209 -12.98 -9.20 -4.39
N VAL A 210 -13.09 -10.38 -5.00
CA VAL A 210 -12.48 -11.62 -4.52
C VAL A 210 -10.98 -11.56 -4.84
N ALA A 211 -10.13 -11.55 -3.82
CA ALA A 211 -8.69 -11.62 -3.98
C ALA A 211 -8.30 -12.88 -4.77
N GLY A 212 -7.87 -12.69 -6.01
CA GLY A 212 -7.51 -13.78 -6.92
C GLY A 212 -8.63 -14.32 -7.81
N ALA A 213 -9.87 -13.82 -7.75
CA ALA A 213 -10.82 -14.03 -8.85
C ALA A 213 -10.79 -12.86 -9.82
N SER A 214 -10.01 -13.03 -10.88
CA SER A 214 -10.40 -12.45 -12.17
C SER A 214 -11.65 -13.18 -12.66
N ALA A 215 -12.64 -12.39 -13.07
CA ALA A 215 -13.97 -12.83 -13.45
C ALA A 215 -13.99 -13.79 -14.67
N VAL A 216 -14.91 -14.75 -14.61
CA VAL A 216 -15.54 -15.44 -15.75
C VAL A 216 -16.97 -14.85 -15.78
N THR A 217 -17.57 -14.27 -16.82
CA THR A 217 -17.46 -14.33 -18.28
C THR A 217 -18.20 -13.12 -18.85
N GLU A 218 -17.66 -12.45 -19.87
CA GLU A 218 -18.20 -12.34 -21.23
C GLU A 218 -17.16 -11.57 -22.07
N GLU A 219 -16.96 -11.97 -23.32
CA GLU A 219 -16.01 -11.34 -24.24
C GLU A 219 -16.41 -9.88 -24.50
N VAL A 220 -15.87 -8.97 -23.70
CA VAL A 220 -15.57 -7.61 -24.14
C VAL A 220 -14.06 -7.53 -24.19
N LYS A 221 -13.51 -7.15 -25.34
CA LYS A 221 -12.07 -6.89 -25.52
C LYS A 221 -11.59 -5.90 -24.44
N THR A 222 -11.11 -6.39 -23.30
CA THR A 222 -10.41 -5.57 -22.30
C THR A 222 -9.04 -5.26 -22.86
N VAL A 223 -8.85 -4.00 -23.27
CA VAL A 223 -7.52 -3.45 -23.53
C VAL A 223 -6.77 -3.46 -22.19
N SER A 224 -5.67 -4.20 -22.11
CA SER A 224 -4.74 -4.12 -20.97
C SER A 224 -4.30 -2.67 -20.79
N ILE A 225 -4.55 -2.07 -19.63
CA ILE A 225 -4.09 -0.71 -19.34
C ILE A 225 -2.56 -0.73 -19.27
N SER A 226 -1.91 -0.10 -20.24
CA SER A 226 -0.45 0.02 -20.21
C SER A 226 -0.04 1.13 -19.25
N ARG A 227 0.73 0.79 -18.21
CA ARG A 227 1.28 1.76 -17.26
C ARG A 227 2.28 2.68 -17.93
N ALA A 228 2.98 2.18 -18.95
CA ALA A 228 3.82 2.99 -19.83
C ALA A 228 2.99 4.09 -20.54
N ASN A 229 1.79 3.76 -21.04
CA ASN A 229 0.90 4.75 -21.65
C ASN A 229 0.38 5.77 -20.63
N VAL A 230 0.00 5.33 -19.43
CA VAL A 230 -0.46 6.22 -18.35
C VAL A 230 0.65 7.17 -17.93
N ALA A 231 1.87 6.69 -17.71
CA ALA A 231 3.04 7.51 -17.39
C ALA A 231 3.31 8.53 -18.49
N ALA A 232 3.26 8.12 -19.76
CA ALA A 232 3.44 9.02 -20.89
C ALA A 232 2.33 10.08 -21.00
N GLN A 233 1.06 9.74 -20.74
CA GLN A 233 -0.06 10.69 -20.72
C GLN A 233 0.10 11.74 -19.60
N ILE A 234 0.60 11.32 -18.44
CA ILE A 234 0.94 12.25 -17.35
C ILE A 234 2.09 13.16 -17.78
N MET A 235 3.16 12.60 -18.34
CA MET A 235 4.31 13.39 -18.81
C MET A 235 3.91 14.39 -19.91
N GLU A 236 3.09 13.98 -20.87
CA GLU A 236 2.53 14.88 -21.90
C GLU A 236 1.70 16.00 -21.27
N HIS A 237 0.88 15.71 -20.25
CA HIS A 237 0.16 16.76 -19.53
C HIS A 237 1.12 17.71 -18.81
N LEU A 238 2.13 17.18 -18.12
CA LEU A 238 3.13 17.98 -17.43
C LEU A 238 3.83 18.94 -18.39
N CYS A 239 4.15 18.50 -19.61
CA CYS A 239 4.83 19.33 -20.60
C CYS A 239 3.95 20.37 -21.30
N ASN A 240 2.62 20.19 -21.32
CA ASN A 240 1.71 21.02 -22.10
C ASN A 240 0.75 21.88 -21.26
N CYS A 241 0.67 21.63 -19.95
CA CYS A 241 -0.20 22.37 -19.05
C CYS A 241 0.54 23.58 -18.47
N ALA A 242 -0.11 24.73 -18.47
CA ALA A 242 0.44 25.98 -17.95
C ALA A 242 0.60 26.00 -16.42
N GLU A 243 0.11 24.98 -15.71
CA GLU A 243 0.17 24.92 -14.25
C GLU A 243 1.45 24.26 -13.70
N HIS A 244 2.39 23.90 -14.59
CA HIS A 244 3.67 23.27 -14.24
C HIS A 244 4.81 24.05 -14.92
N GLY A 245 5.94 24.24 -14.24
CA GLY A 245 7.13 24.91 -14.80
C GLY A 245 8.42 24.16 -14.48
N TYR A 246 9.57 24.72 -14.86
CA TYR A 246 10.87 24.14 -14.50
C TYR A 246 11.48 24.81 -13.28
N SER A 247 11.85 24.01 -12.27
CA SER A 247 12.63 24.50 -11.12
C SER A 247 13.32 23.35 -10.40
N GLN A 248 14.62 23.52 -10.08
CA GLN A 248 15.34 22.57 -9.23
C GLN A 248 15.01 22.76 -7.73
N PRO A 249 14.92 23.97 -7.17
CA PRO A 249 14.48 24.13 -5.78
C PRO A 249 13.02 23.72 -5.55
N GLY A 250 12.14 24.01 -6.52
CA GLY A 250 10.70 23.74 -6.46
C GLY A 250 10.28 22.35 -6.96
N ARG A 251 11.24 21.49 -7.33
CA ARG A 251 11.12 20.25 -8.13
C ARG A 251 10.08 19.18 -7.70
N HIS A 252 9.29 19.40 -6.65
CA HIS A 252 8.29 18.44 -6.16
C HIS A 252 6.86 18.99 -6.19
N GLY A 253 6.64 20.08 -6.94
CA GLY A 253 5.38 20.81 -6.93
C GLY A 253 5.22 21.69 -5.70
N THR A 254 4.25 22.59 -5.75
CA THR A 254 4.00 23.59 -4.70
C THR A 254 2.74 23.27 -3.92
N SER A 255 1.57 23.67 -4.41
CA SER A 255 0.28 23.45 -3.76
C SER A 255 -0.87 23.39 -4.75
N GLY A 256 -1.94 22.67 -4.38
CA GLY A 256 -3.07 22.44 -5.26
C GLY A 256 -2.84 21.29 -6.25
N HIS A 257 -3.90 20.91 -6.95
CA HIS A 257 -3.87 19.79 -7.90
C HIS A 257 -4.60 20.14 -9.18
N CYS A 258 -4.16 19.56 -10.28
CA CYS A 258 -4.86 19.49 -11.55
C CYS A 258 -5.26 18.04 -11.85
N ASN A 259 -6.19 17.86 -12.79
CA ASN A 259 -6.68 16.54 -13.18
C ASN A 259 -6.16 16.19 -14.57
N VAL A 260 -5.59 15.00 -14.71
CA VAL A 260 -5.13 14.43 -15.98
C VAL A 260 -6.02 13.25 -16.33
N GLN A 261 -6.57 13.25 -17.54
CA GLN A 261 -7.31 12.10 -18.06
C GLN A 261 -6.32 11.11 -18.65
N THR A 262 -6.35 9.87 -18.15
CA THR A 262 -5.46 8.79 -18.60
C THR A 262 -6.25 7.52 -18.90
N ASP A 263 -5.59 6.53 -19.47
CA ASP A 263 -6.14 5.19 -19.69
C ASP A 263 -6.51 4.49 -18.37
N ALA A 264 -5.92 4.92 -17.25
CA ALA A 264 -6.26 4.46 -15.89
C ALA A 264 -7.36 5.31 -15.20
N GLY A 265 -7.97 6.25 -15.92
CA GLY A 265 -8.95 7.20 -15.39
C GLY A 265 -8.34 8.56 -15.05
N THR A 266 -9.05 9.33 -14.23
CA THR A 266 -8.60 10.67 -13.81
C THR A 266 -7.56 10.59 -12.69
N ILE A 267 -6.35 11.08 -12.96
CA ILE A 267 -5.25 11.16 -12.00
C ILE A 267 -5.08 12.61 -11.53
N ARG A 268 -4.92 12.80 -10.21
CA ARG A 268 -4.63 14.10 -9.61
C ARG A 268 -3.12 14.32 -9.59
N VAL A 269 -2.66 15.41 -10.18
CA VAL A 269 -1.24 15.79 -10.26
C VAL A 269 -1.04 17.10 -9.53
N THR A 270 -0.03 17.17 -8.64
CA THR A 270 0.29 18.40 -7.89
C THR A 270 0.70 19.50 -8.87
N LYS A 271 0.21 20.73 -8.67
CA LYS A 271 0.63 21.89 -9.47
C LYS A 271 2.04 22.35 -9.10
N GLY A 272 2.67 23.13 -9.97
CA GLY A 272 3.99 23.72 -9.74
C GLY A 272 5.12 22.96 -10.39
N ASP A 273 6.34 23.24 -9.96
CA ASP A 273 7.50 23.00 -10.81
C ASP A 273 8.15 21.66 -10.60
N ARG A 274 8.89 21.24 -11.64
CA ARG A 274 9.66 20.01 -11.70
C ARG A 274 11.03 20.26 -12.30
N ASP A 275 11.98 19.42 -11.94
CA ASP A 275 13.18 19.21 -12.75
C ASP A 275 13.02 17.98 -13.66
N CYS A 276 14.04 17.72 -14.50
CA CYS A 276 14.03 16.60 -15.45
C CYS A 276 13.66 15.26 -14.78
N SER A 277 14.32 14.94 -13.66
CA SER A 277 14.16 13.65 -12.99
C SER A 277 12.86 13.51 -12.19
N SER A 278 12.45 14.56 -11.49
CA SER A 278 11.22 14.57 -10.69
C SER A 278 9.99 14.49 -11.57
N ALA A 279 9.97 15.11 -12.75
CA ALA A 279 8.88 14.97 -13.71
C ALA A 279 8.69 13.52 -14.16
N VAL A 280 9.78 12.87 -14.60
CA VAL A 280 9.75 11.47 -15.06
C VAL A 280 9.41 10.52 -13.91
N CYS A 281 10.01 10.73 -12.73
CA CYS A 281 9.75 9.90 -11.56
C CYS A 281 8.32 10.05 -11.03
N GLU A 282 7.75 11.26 -11.01
CA GLU A 282 6.37 11.49 -10.58
C GLU A 282 5.37 10.89 -11.58
N ALA A 283 5.63 11.00 -12.89
CA ALA A 283 4.79 10.37 -13.90
C ALA A 283 4.71 8.84 -13.70
N TRP A 284 5.84 8.19 -13.38
CA TRP A 284 5.87 6.76 -13.09
C TRP A 284 5.34 6.41 -11.69
N GLU A 285 5.59 7.22 -10.67
CA GLU A 285 5.01 7.06 -9.32
C GLU A 285 3.48 7.05 -9.40
N LEU A 286 2.89 8.04 -10.08
CA LEU A 286 1.44 8.16 -10.26
C LEU A 286 0.87 7.08 -11.19
N ALA A 287 1.60 6.69 -12.23
CA ALA A 287 1.17 5.59 -13.10
C ALA A 287 1.13 4.25 -12.34
N LEU A 288 2.00 4.04 -11.35
CA LEU A 288 2.05 2.82 -10.54
C LEU A 288 1.19 2.88 -9.28
N ALA A 289 0.62 4.04 -8.94
CA ALA A 289 -0.23 4.20 -7.76
C ALA A 289 -1.38 3.18 -7.74
N GLY A 290 -1.55 2.53 -6.59
CA GLY A 290 -2.54 1.47 -6.39
C GLY A 290 -2.22 0.13 -7.07
N SER A 291 -1.04 -0.02 -7.68
CA SER A 291 -0.54 -1.33 -8.16
C SER A 291 0.31 -2.03 -7.09
N PRO A 292 0.63 -3.33 -7.25
CA PRO A 292 1.58 -4.03 -6.37
C PRO A 292 3.01 -3.44 -6.36
N TYR A 293 3.29 -2.49 -7.25
CA TYR A 293 4.57 -1.81 -7.42
C TYR A 293 4.55 -0.36 -6.92
N ASP A 294 3.45 0.06 -6.28
CA ASP A 294 3.32 1.38 -5.66
C ASP A 294 4.44 1.63 -4.64
N GLY A 295 4.99 2.83 -4.64
CA GLY A 295 6.10 3.24 -3.78
C GLY A 295 7.50 2.72 -4.16
N LEU A 296 7.64 1.90 -5.21
CA LEU A 296 8.97 1.44 -5.69
C LEU A 296 9.72 2.49 -6.51
N ILE A 297 8.99 3.41 -7.14
CA ILE A 297 9.52 4.57 -7.86
C ILE A 297 8.99 5.81 -7.15
N THR A 298 9.87 6.74 -6.83
CA THR A 298 9.53 7.95 -6.08
C THR A 298 10.05 9.20 -6.78
N ARG A 299 9.25 10.26 -6.78
CA ARG A 299 9.58 11.60 -7.30
C ARG A 299 10.75 12.28 -6.61
N TYR A 300 11.18 11.79 -5.44
CA TYR A 300 12.30 12.35 -4.67
C TYR A 300 13.69 11.91 -5.15
N ASN A 301 13.78 11.16 -6.26
CA ASN A 301 15.05 10.73 -6.84
C ASN A 301 15.68 11.82 -7.74
N TRP A 302 16.96 11.68 -8.07
CA TRP A 302 17.71 12.52 -9.02
C TRP A 302 18.30 11.63 -10.13
N THR A 303 18.72 12.24 -11.24
CA THR A 303 19.21 11.52 -12.45
C THR A 303 20.21 10.40 -12.15
N GLY A 304 21.23 10.67 -11.33
CA GLY A 304 22.24 9.68 -10.94
C GLY A 304 21.74 8.50 -10.10
N GLY A 305 20.56 8.61 -9.46
CA GLY A 305 19.93 7.52 -8.71
C GLY A 305 18.84 6.79 -9.49
N MET A 306 18.46 7.27 -10.69
CA MET A 306 17.34 6.71 -11.44
C MET A 306 17.62 5.29 -11.94
N ARG A 307 18.82 4.98 -12.46
CA ARG A 307 19.09 3.61 -12.93
C ARG A 307 18.93 2.59 -11.81
N GLU A 308 19.50 2.85 -10.65
CA GLU A 308 19.41 1.95 -9.49
C GLU A 308 17.95 1.76 -9.04
N MET A 309 17.18 2.84 -8.91
CA MET A 309 15.78 2.75 -8.49
C MET A 309 14.90 2.04 -9.53
N PHE A 310 14.97 2.45 -10.80
CA PHE A 310 14.12 1.89 -11.86
C PHE A 310 14.46 0.43 -12.13
N VAL A 311 15.74 0.06 -12.22
CA VAL A 311 16.13 -1.36 -12.39
C VAL A 311 15.86 -2.16 -11.10
N GLY A 312 16.14 -1.58 -9.92
CA GLY A 312 15.90 -2.19 -8.61
C GLY A 312 14.42 -2.49 -8.34
N SER A 313 13.50 -1.73 -8.93
CA SER A 313 12.06 -2.02 -8.88
C SER A 313 11.68 -3.36 -9.55
N GLY A 314 12.53 -3.89 -10.43
CA GLY A 314 12.23 -5.06 -11.24
C GLY A 314 11.25 -4.81 -12.40
N LEU A 315 10.87 -3.55 -12.65
CA LEU A 315 10.00 -3.14 -13.76
C LEU A 315 10.77 -2.64 -15.00
N PHE A 316 12.05 -2.30 -14.83
CA PHE A 316 12.87 -1.78 -15.92
C PHE A 316 14.13 -2.60 -16.11
N SER A 317 14.61 -2.60 -17.34
CA SER A 317 15.91 -3.14 -17.71
C SER A 317 16.77 -2.07 -18.35
N TRP A 318 18.06 -2.05 -18.03
CA TRP A 318 19.00 -1.13 -18.64
C TRP A 318 19.35 -1.58 -20.07
N LYS A 319 19.26 -0.66 -21.03
CA LYS A 319 19.51 -0.90 -22.46
C LYS A 319 20.51 0.11 -23.01
N PRO A 320 21.34 -0.28 -24.01
CA PRO A 320 22.20 0.66 -24.71
C PRO A 320 21.38 1.65 -25.54
N ILE A 321 21.97 2.80 -25.90
CA ILE A 321 21.28 3.84 -26.69
C ILE A 321 20.85 3.40 -28.10
N SER A 322 21.41 2.28 -28.60
CA SER A 322 21.00 1.67 -29.86
C SER A 322 19.69 0.89 -29.76
N PHE A 323 19.11 0.76 -28.56
CA PHE A 323 17.83 0.12 -28.34
C PHE A 323 16.69 0.99 -28.86
N ASN A 324 15.71 0.39 -29.51
CA ASN A 324 14.53 1.08 -30.00
C ASN A 324 13.57 1.33 -28.83
N ALA A 325 13.51 2.55 -28.34
CA ALA A 325 12.67 2.92 -27.21
C ALA A 325 11.18 2.73 -27.52
N GLN A 326 10.41 2.49 -26.47
CA GLN A 326 8.95 2.42 -26.53
C GLN A 326 8.36 3.57 -25.71
N ARG A 327 7.08 3.89 -25.96
CA ARG A 327 6.34 4.87 -25.17
C ARG A 327 6.37 4.48 -23.70
N GLY A 328 6.82 5.39 -22.84
CA GLY A 328 7.07 5.19 -21.41
C GLY A 328 8.53 4.88 -21.05
N ASP A 329 9.36 4.46 -22.02
CA ASP A 329 10.80 4.25 -21.78
C ASP A 329 11.51 5.59 -21.52
N ILE A 330 12.62 5.52 -20.81
CA ILE A 330 13.31 6.71 -20.29
C ILE A 330 14.73 6.76 -20.85
N TYR A 331 15.05 7.87 -21.51
CA TYR A 331 16.41 8.24 -21.85
C TYR A 331 17.07 8.84 -20.62
N LEU A 332 18.25 8.33 -20.26
CA LEU A 332 18.96 8.73 -19.06
C LEU A 332 20.42 9.07 -19.37
N ASP A 333 20.80 10.30 -19.05
CA ASP A 333 22.15 10.75 -18.76
C ASP A 333 22.27 10.79 -17.23
N GLU A 334 22.96 9.80 -16.65
CA GLU A 334 23.07 9.64 -15.19
C GLU A 334 23.74 10.85 -14.53
N SER A 335 24.46 11.67 -15.30
CA SER A 335 25.17 12.83 -14.80
C SER A 335 24.36 14.12 -14.83
N ALA A 336 23.35 14.24 -15.70
CA ALA A 336 22.79 15.56 -16.00
C ALA A 336 21.31 15.61 -16.39
N HIS A 337 20.74 14.62 -17.08
CA HIS A 337 19.43 14.81 -17.72
C HIS A 337 18.63 13.53 -17.95
N THR A 338 17.32 13.67 -18.04
CA THR A 338 16.43 12.57 -18.40
C THR A 338 15.21 13.05 -19.18
N ALA A 339 14.71 12.19 -20.07
CA ALA A 339 13.54 12.44 -20.89
C ALA A 339 12.72 11.15 -21.04
N MET A 340 11.41 11.27 -21.19
CA MET A 340 10.52 10.13 -21.46
C MET A 340 10.19 10.07 -22.95
N CYS A 341 10.31 8.88 -23.54
CA CYS A 341 9.75 8.63 -24.86
C CYS A 341 8.22 8.58 -24.75
N VAL A 342 7.53 9.48 -25.45
CA VAL A 342 6.06 9.55 -25.44
C VAL A 342 5.44 9.07 -26.74
N ARG A 343 6.18 8.85 -27.83
CA ARG A 343 5.57 8.32 -29.08
C ARG A 343 6.00 6.88 -29.34
N ASN A 344 5.07 6.05 -29.82
CA ASN A 344 5.30 4.65 -30.19
C ASN A 344 4.47 4.27 -31.42
N ASP A 345 4.81 4.86 -32.55
CA ASP A 345 4.16 4.61 -33.85
C ASP A 345 5.15 4.12 -34.93
N GLY A 346 6.38 3.76 -34.52
CA GLY A 346 7.44 3.34 -35.44
C GLY A 346 8.06 4.47 -36.26
N THR A 347 7.77 5.74 -35.92
CA THR A 347 8.48 6.91 -36.42
C THR A 347 9.61 7.32 -35.45
N ALA A 348 10.30 8.43 -35.71
CA ALA A 348 11.33 8.92 -34.81
C ALA A 348 10.74 9.14 -33.40
N ASP A 349 11.53 8.80 -32.37
CA ASP A 349 11.11 8.96 -30.98
C ASP A 349 10.71 10.42 -30.72
N LEU A 350 9.65 10.60 -29.93
CA LEU A 350 9.23 11.91 -29.45
C LEU A 350 9.51 11.95 -27.95
N LEU A 351 10.31 12.92 -27.53
CA LEU A 351 10.73 13.05 -26.14
C LEU A 351 9.92 14.15 -25.45
N ALA A 352 9.37 13.81 -24.29
CA ALA A 352 8.80 14.76 -23.35
C ALA A 352 9.80 14.96 -22.20
N GLU A 353 10.16 16.20 -21.91
CA GLU A 353 11.20 16.52 -20.94
C GLU A 353 11.05 17.91 -20.32
N PHE A 354 11.69 18.08 -19.17
CA PHE A 354 11.90 19.32 -18.44
C PHE A 354 13.40 19.58 -18.44
N SER A 355 13.90 20.70 -18.97
CA SER A 355 15.35 20.84 -19.21
C SER A 355 15.99 22.07 -18.54
N ILE A 356 15.38 23.25 -18.63
CA ILE A 356 15.99 24.50 -18.16
C ILE A 356 14.90 25.57 -17.95
N SER A 357 15.04 26.47 -16.97
CA SER A 357 14.08 27.58 -16.82
C SER A 357 14.07 28.51 -18.05
N GLU A 358 13.02 29.31 -18.21
CA GLU A 358 12.86 30.34 -19.25
C GLU A 358 13.96 31.41 -19.22
N THR A 359 14.67 31.54 -18.09
CA THR A 359 15.83 32.41 -17.91
C THR A 359 17.18 31.76 -18.28
N GLY A 360 17.18 30.47 -18.63
CA GLY A 360 18.41 29.70 -18.86
C GLY A 360 19.09 29.24 -17.55
N GLY A 361 18.41 29.34 -16.42
CA GLY A 361 18.89 28.95 -15.09
C GLY A 361 18.20 27.70 -14.53
N ILE A 362 18.48 27.40 -13.27
CA ILE A 362 17.87 26.28 -12.53
C ILE A 362 16.63 26.68 -11.71
N ASP A 363 16.32 27.97 -11.70
CA ASP A 363 15.24 28.59 -10.93
C ASP A 363 14.25 29.25 -11.91
N GLY A 364 12.96 28.86 -11.83
CA GLY A 364 11.83 29.44 -12.57
C GLY A 364 10.70 29.85 -11.61
N GLU A 365 9.69 30.56 -12.10
CA GLU A 365 8.53 30.95 -11.29
C GLU A 365 7.49 29.81 -11.22
N PRO A 366 6.93 29.49 -10.04
CA PRO A 366 6.00 28.37 -9.93
C PRO A 366 4.78 28.42 -10.86
N GLY A 367 4.70 27.44 -11.77
CA GLY A 367 3.54 27.22 -12.65
C GLY A 367 3.38 28.26 -13.76
N ASP A 368 4.47 28.64 -14.42
CA ASP A 368 4.51 29.69 -15.44
C ASP A 368 4.88 29.20 -16.86
N GLN A 369 4.68 27.90 -17.14
CA GLN A 369 5.10 27.22 -18.38
C GLN A 369 5.11 28.11 -19.64
N THR A 370 6.29 28.39 -20.16
CA THR A 370 6.48 29.18 -21.40
C THR A 370 6.68 28.30 -22.64
N GLY A 371 6.75 26.98 -22.47
CA GLY A 371 7.06 26.01 -23.53
C GLY A 371 8.54 25.91 -23.90
N ARG A 372 9.42 26.62 -23.17
CA ARG A 372 10.88 26.43 -23.22
C ARG A 372 11.40 25.51 -22.11
N GLU A 373 10.66 25.46 -21.02
CA GLU A 373 11.05 24.83 -19.76
C GLU A 373 10.75 23.34 -19.73
N SER A 374 9.61 23.01 -20.32
CA SER A 374 9.27 21.68 -20.72
C SER A 374 8.65 21.70 -22.10
N TRP A 375 8.86 20.62 -22.83
CA TRP A 375 8.40 20.50 -24.20
C TRP A 375 8.26 19.04 -24.60
N VAL A 376 7.54 18.84 -25.71
CA VAL A 376 7.47 17.57 -26.41
C VAL A 376 8.03 17.79 -27.80
N HIS A 377 9.13 17.13 -28.15
CA HIS A 377 9.85 17.36 -29.40
C HIS A 377 10.50 16.10 -29.96
N ASP A 378 10.84 16.15 -31.25
CA ASP A 378 11.47 15.02 -31.92
C ASP A 378 12.83 14.71 -31.30
N TYR A 379 13.22 13.43 -31.32
CA TYR A 379 14.49 12.98 -30.78
C TYR A 379 15.68 13.80 -31.30
N TYR A 380 16.57 14.16 -30.37
CA TYR A 380 17.82 14.83 -30.64
C TYR A 380 18.99 13.99 -30.13
N SER A 381 20.15 14.09 -30.79
CA SER A 381 21.36 13.38 -30.36
C SER A 381 21.96 14.01 -29.10
N GLY A 382 21.42 13.64 -27.95
CA GLY A 382 21.91 13.96 -26.60
C GLY A 382 23.06 13.06 -26.11
N ARG A 383 23.64 13.41 -24.97
CA ARG A 383 24.66 12.59 -24.26
C ARG A 383 24.00 11.52 -23.38
N TRP A 384 23.19 10.66 -23.98
CA TRP A 384 22.51 9.61 -23.25
C TRP A 384 23.47 8.47 -22.90
N ASP A 385 23.50 8.06 -21.63
CA ASP A 385 24.24 6.88 -21.21
C ASP A 385 23.51 5.60 -21.64
N GLY A 386 22.18 5.66 -21.71
CA GLY A 386 21.32 4.58 -22.21
C GLY A 386 19.84 4.77 -21.90
N ILE A 387 19.09 3.67 -22.01
CA ILE A 387 17.63 3.67 -21.94
C ILE A 387 17.18 2.72 -20.81
N LEU A 388 16.30 3.21 -19.94
CA LEU A 388 15.53 2.36 -19.03
C LEU A 388 14.30 1.87 -19.77
N HIS A 389 14.33 0.60 -20.16
CA HIS A 389 13.24 -0.04 -20.89
C HIS A 389 12.27 -0.72 -19.93
N TYR A 390 11.00 -0.28 -19.97
CA TYR A 390 9.92 -0.86 -19.19
C TYR A 390 9.51 -2.23 -19.72
N ASN A 391 9.38 -3.21 -18.83
CA ASN A 391 9.19 -4.61 -19.21
C ASN A 391 7.72 -5.07 -19.26
N GLY A 392 6.75 -4.17 -19.08
CA GLY A 392 5.32 -4.51 -19.13
C GLY A 392 4.79 -5.28 -17.91
N LYS A 393 5.62 -5.56 -16.90
CA LYS A 393 5.24 -6.40 -15.76
C LYS A 393 4.12 -5.80 -14.90
N ALA A 394 3.94 -4.48 -14.92
CA ALA A 394 2.82 -3.81 -14.25
C ALA A 394 1.60 -3.56 -15.17
N ASP A 395 1.65 -3.94 -16.46
CA ASP A 395 0.56 -3.78 -17.44
C ASP A 395 -0.40 -4.97 -17.45
N VAL A 396 0.12 -6.15 -17.10
CA VAL A 396 -0.69 -7.33 -16.87
C VAL A 396 -1.30 -7.25 -15.47
N GLY A 397 -2.63 -7.21 -15.39
CA GLY A 397 -3.31 -7.58 -14.16
C GLY A 397 -2.87 -8.99 -13.77
N SER A 398 -2.06 -9.09 -12.71
CA SER A 398 -1.40 -10.31 -12.22
C SER A 398 -0.47 -11.00 -13.22
N ALA A 399 0.83 -10.78 -13.07
CA ALA A 399 1.83 -11.74 -13.53
C ALA A 399 1.58 -13.10 -12.86
N SER A 400 1.17 -14.06 -13.69
CA SER A 400 1.41 -15.51 -13.59
C SER A 400 2.29 -15.95 -12.41
N THR A 401 1.65 -16.46 -11.36
CA THR A 401 2.26 -17.56 -10.61
C THR A 401 2.10 -18.80 -11.46
N PRO A 402 3.15 -19.61 -11.72
CA PRO A 402 2.99 -20.87 -12.41
C PRO A 402 2.04 -21.75 -11.58
N THR A 403 0.83 -21.96 -12.10
CA THR A 403 0.01 -23.11 -11.73
C THR A 403 0.70 -24.35 -12.27
N GLY A 404 1.58 -24.89 -11.45
CA GLY A 404 2.18 -26.20 -11.61
C GLY A 404 2.38 -26.79 -10.24
N SER A 405 1.47 -27.66 -9.81
CA SER A 405 1.70 -28.64 -8.76
C SER A 405 2.71 -29.69 -9.24
N GLY A 406 3.93 -29.23 -9.56
CA GLY A 406 5.06 -30.06 -9.97
C GLY A 406 6.32 -29.39 -9.47
N ALA A 407 7.10 -30.11 -8.67
CA ALA A 407 8.39 -29.61 -8.18
C ALA A 407 9.24 -29.06 -9.34
N PRO A 408 10.07 -28.01 -9.11
CA PRO A 408 10.93 -27.45 -10.14
C PRO A 408 11.74 -28.55 -10.84
N SER A 409 11.63 -28.67 -12.16
CA SER A 409 12.43 -29.60 -12.96
C SER A 409 13.83 -29.04 -13.21
N GLY A 410 14.85 -29.88 -13.12
CA GLY A 410 16.27 -29.52 -13.24
C GLY A 410 17.11 -30.21 -12.18
N ASP A 411 18.42 -30.30 -12.40
CA ASP A 411 19.33 -30.77 -11.35
C ASP A 411 19.58 -29.67 -10.30
N VAL A 412 20.22 -30.03 -9.18
CA VAL A 412 20.42 -29.11 -8.06
C VAL A 412 21.30 -27.91 -8.45
N SER A 413 22.25 -28.10 -9.37
CA SER A 413 23.15 -27.03 -9.85
C SER A 413 22.43 -26.07 -10.78
N GLU A 414 21.56 -26.56 -11.66
CA GLU A 414 20.75 -25.76 -12.57
C GLU A 414 19.72 -24.91 -11.81
N LEU A 415 19.08 -25.51 -10.81
CA LEU A 415 18.19 -24.79 -9.89
C LEU A 415 18.96 -23.76 -9.04
N ALA A 416 20.18 -24.07 -8.60
CA ALA A 416 21.02 -23.13 -7.85
C ALA A 416 21.46 -21.93 -8.70
N ALA A 417 21.82 -22.13 -9.97
CA ALA A 417 22.16 -21.06 -10.89
C ALA A 417 20.98 -20.11 -11.14
N ARG A 418 19.77 -20.66 -11.30
CA ARG A 418 18.53 -19.88 -11.46
C ARG A 418 18.12 -19.14 -10.18
N VAL A 419 18.40 -19.70 -9.00
CA VAL A 419 18.25 -18.97 -7.72
C VAL A 419 19.22 -17.80 -7.63
N ILE A 420 20.47 -17.96 -8.08
CA ILE A 420 21.46 -16.87 -8.14
C ILE A 420 21.05 -15.80 -9.16
N ALA A 421 20.39 -16.18 -10.26
CA ALA A 421 19.83 -15.27 -11.26
C ALA A 421 18.55 -14.53 -10.81
N GLY A 422 17.95 -14.92 -9.67
CA GLY A 422 16.79 -14.24 -9.07
C GLY A 422 15.42 -14.86 -9.41
N ASP A 423 15.37 -15.97 -10.15
CA ASP A 423 14.14 -16.58 -10.67
C ASP A 423 13.14 -17.06 -9.60
N PHE A 424 13.61 -17.26 -8.36
CA PHE A 424 12.85 -17.87 -7.27
C PHE A 424 12.56 -16.91 -6.11
N GLY A 425 12.81 -15.61 -6.28
CA GLY A 425 12.62 -14.62 -5.20
C GLY A 425 13.54 -14.83 -3.99
N ASN A 426 13.19 -14.20 -2.87
CA ASN A 426 13.97 -14.24 -1.61
C ASN A 426 13.13 -14.82 -0.45
N GLY A 427 13.81 -15.23 0.63
CA GLY A 427 13.16 -15.68 1.87
C GLY A 427 12.09 -16.77 1.68
N ASP A 428 10.88 -16.49 2.15
CA ASP A 428 9.77 -17.45 2.16
C ASP A 428 9.18 -17.71 0.78
N ALA A 429 9.31 -16.76 -0.15
CA ALA A 429 8.95 -16.97 -1.56
C ALA A 429 9.85 -18.03 -2.22
N ARG A 430 11.15 -18.03 -1.89
CA ARG A 430 12.10 -19.06 -2.36
C ARG A 430 11.82 -20.43 -1.75
N ARG A 431 11.48 -20.47 -0.45
CA ARG A 431 11.09 -21.71 0.23
C ARG A 431 9.82 -22.31 -0.36
N ALA A 432 8.81 -21.48 -0.63
CA ALA A 432 7.58 -21.90 -1.26
C ALA A 432 7.81 -22.40 -2.69
N ALA A 433 8.67 -21.71 -3.46
CA ALA A 433 8.92 -22.05 -4.87
C ALA A 433 9.80 -23.31 -5.06
N LEU A 434 10.76 -23.57 -4.17
CA LEU A 434 11.63 -24.76 -4.24
C LEU A 434 11.07 -25.96 -3.47
N GLY A 435 10.11 -25.75 -2.55
CA GLY A 435 9.47 -26.80 -1.78
C GLY A 435 10.48 -27.69 -1.05
N SER A 436 10.33 -29.02 -1.15
CA SER A 436 11.24 -29.99 -0.52
C SER A 436 12.67 -29.98 -1.10
N ARG A 437 12.89 -29.33 -2.24
CA ARG A 437 14.22 -29.20 -2.88
C ARG A 437 15.00 -28.00 -2.33
N TYR A 438 14.36 -27.16 -1.52
CA TYR A 438 14.92 -25.93 -0.97
C TYR A 438 16.26 -26.18 -0.26
N ASP A 439 16.34 -27.14 0.65
CA ASP A 439 17.55 -27.35 1.44
C ASP A 439 18.76 -27.78 0.59
N GLY A 440 18.54 -28.66 -0.40
CA GLY A 440 19.60 -29.11 -1.31
C GLY A 440 20.06 -28.02 -2.28
N VAL A 441 19.12 -27.28 -2.88
CA VAL A 441 19.42 -26.17 -3.79
C VAL A 441 20.08 -25.02 -3.03
N GLN A 442 19.63 -24.71 -1.82
CA GLN A 442 20.20 -23.64 -1.01
C GLN A 442 21.59 -24.01 -0.47
N ALA A 443 21.85 -25.28 -0.16
CA ALA A 443 23.20 -25.75 0.17
C ALA A 443 24.16 -25.60 -1.01
N GLU A 444 23.72 -25.88 -2.22
CA GLU A 444 24.51 -25.73 -3.45
C GLU A 444 24.73 -24.25 -3.82
N VAL A 445 23.71 -23.40 -3.70
CA VAL A 445 23.84 -21.94 -3.80
C VAL A 445 24.89 -21.43 -2.80
N ASN A 446 24.82 -21.90 -1.55
CA ASN A 446 25.80 -21.52 -0.54
C ASN A 446 27.21 -22.01 -0.89
N ARG A 447 27.36 -23.21 -1.46
CA ARG A 447 28.65 -23.78 -1.92
C ARG A 447 29.24 -23.00 -3.08
N ILE A 448 28.41 -22.59 -4.05
CA ILE A 448 28.79 -21.78 -5.22
C ILE A 448 29.22 -20.37 -4.77
N LEU A 449 28.43 -19.75 -3.89
CA LEU A 449 28.71 -18.41 -3.35
C LEU A 449 29.87 -18.39 -2.35
N SER A 450 30.15 -19.51 -1.69
CA SER A 450 31.31 -19.63 -0.79
C SER A 450 32.62 -19.96 -1.51
N GLY A 451 32.63 -20.02 -2.85
CA GLY A 451 33.84 -20.32 -3.64
C GLY A 451 34.53 -21.59 -3.16
N GLY A 452 33.92 -22.75 -3.42
CA GLY A 452 34.31 -24.07 -2.92
C GLY A 452 35.76 -24.24 -2.46
N SER A 453 35.99 -24.13 -1.14
CA SER A 453 37.06 -24.77 -0.39
C SER A 453 36.80 -24.62 1.12
N SER A 454 37.02 -25.71 1.84
CA SER A 454 36.90 -25.84 3.28
C SER A 454 38.12 -25.25 4.01
N SER A 455 37.91 -24.94 5.31
CA SER A 455 38.90 -24.64 6.37
C SER A 455 39.19 -23.15 6.69
N GLY A 456 38.83 -22.77 7.92
CA GLY A 456 39.67 -21.92 8.78
C GLY A 456 39.48 -20.42 8.69
N SER A 457 38.94 -19.84 9.78
CA SER A 457 38.73 -18.41 10.04
C SER A 457 37.53 -17.78 9.30
N TYR A 458 36.45 -17.56 10.03
CA TYR A 458 35.33 -16.77 9.53
C TYR A 458 35.68 -15.29 9.58
N ASP A 459 35.39 -14.56 8.51
CA ASP A 459 35.62 -13.11 8.45
C ASP A 459 34.59 -12.39 9.34
N VAL A 460 35.07 -11.93 10.50
CA VAL A 460 34.28 -11.21 11.50
C VAL A 460 33.71 -9.90 10.95
N ASP A 461 34.39 -9.26 9.98
CA ASP A 461 33.94 -8.01 9.37
C ASP A 461 32.77 -8.26 8.42
N ALA A 462 32.85 -9.31 7.61
CA ALA A 462 31.75 -9.71 6.75
C ALA A 462 30.50 -10.08 7.55
N LEU A 463 30.66 -10.82 8.66
CA LEU A 463 29.54 -11.16 9.53
C LEU A 463 28.97 -9.93 10.24
N ALA A 464 29.81 -8.98 10.67
CA ALA A 464 29.36 -7.75 11.31
C ALA A 464 28.53 -6.87 10.35
N ARG A 465 28.94 -6.73 9.08
CA ARG A 465 28.16 -5.98 8.07
C ARG A 465 26.81 -6.63 7.79
N ARG A 466 26.75 -7.95 7.76
CA ARG A 466 25.49 -8.71 7.58
C ARG A 466 24.57 -8.62 8.80
N VAL A 467 25.12 -8.52 10.01
CA VAL A 467 24.36 -8.21 11.23
C VAL A 467 23.79 -6.79 11.17
N ILE A 468 24.57 -5.81 10.71
CA ILE A 468 24.12 -4.42 10.50
C ILE A 468 23.02 -4.36 9.42
N ALA A 469 23.12 -5.18 8.38
CA ALA A 469 22.10 -5.35 7.35
C ALA A 469 20.85 -6.15 7.81
N GLY A 470 20.79 -6.55 9.09
CA GLY A 470 19.59 -7.16 9.69
C GLY A 470 19.44 -8.67 9.48
N GLU A 471 20.38 -9.35 8.82
CA GLU A 471 20.27 -10.77 8.44
C GLU A 471 20.23 -11.74 9.64
N PHE A 472 20.63 -11.27 10.83
CA PHE A 472 20.75 -12.09 12.04
C PHE A 472 19.69 -11.78 13.11
N GLY A 473 18.72 -10.91 12.85
CA GLY A 473 17.72 -10.51 13.84
C GLY A 473 18.28 -9.65 14.99
N ASN A 474 17.52 -9.49 16.06
CA ASN A 474 17.86 -8.67 17.24
C ASN A 474 17.91 -9.52 18.54
N GLY A 475 18.56 -8.98 19.58
CA GLY A 475 18.61 -9.58 20.91
C GLY A 475 19.01 -11.07 20.93
N ASP A 476 18.15 -11.90 21.52
CA ASP A 476 18.39 -13.33 21.74
C ASP A 476 18.40 -14.16 20.45
N ASP A 477 17.73 -13.71 19.39
CA ASP A 477 17.76 -14.36 18.08
C ASP A 477 19.11 -14.20 17.40
N ARG A 478 19.72 -13.01 17.51
CA ARG A 478 21.09 -12.75 17.05
C ARG A 478 22.10 -13.59 17.80
N LYS A 479 21.94 -13.70 19.12
CA LYS A 479 22.81 -14.49 20.00
C LYS A 479 22.72 -15.98 19.69
N ARG A 480 21.51 -16.50 19.46
CA ARG A 480 21.27 -17.89 19.08
C ARG A 480 21.86 -18.24 17.70
N ARG A 481 21.74 -17.32 16.73
CA ARG A 481 22.18 -17.54 15.34
C ARG A 481 23.69 -17.35 15.13
N LEU A 482 24.33 -16.46 15.89
CA LEU A 482 25.79 -16.26 15.84
C LEU A 482 26.55 -17.24 16.75
N GLY A 483 25.89 -17.83 17.75
CA GLY A 483 26.49 -18.79 18.67
C GLY A 483 27.76 -18.23 19.31
N ASP A 484 28.83 -19.01 19.33
CA ASP A 484 30.13 -18.63 19.94
C ASP A 484 30.78 -17.41 19.26
N LYS A 485 30.35 -17.07 18.03
CA LYS A 485 30.86 -15.93 17.25
C LYS A 485 30.24 -14.61 17.68
N TYR A 486 29.15 -14.67 18.46
CA TYR A 486 28.36 -13.51 18.85
C TYR A 486 29.22 -12.42 19.49
N SER A 487 30.11 -12.78 20.41
CA SER A 487 30.92 -11.80 21.14
C SER A 487 31.86 -11.02 20.21
N ALA A 488 32.58 -11.72 19.33
CA ALA A 488 33.53 -11.11 18.39
C ALA A 488 32.81 -10.27 17.33
N VAL A 489 31.72 -10.78 16.76
CA VAL A 489 30.93 -10.09 15.73
C VAL A 489 30.21 -8.88 16.33
N GLN A 490 29.63 -8.98 17.52
CA GLN A 490 28.94 -7.87 18.17
C GLN A 490 29.91 -6.76 18.58
N LYS A 491 31.12 -7.10 19.02
CA LYS A 491 32.19 -6.12 19.24
C LYS A 491 32.54 -5.39 17.95
N ARG A 492 32.69 -6.11 16.84
CA ARG A 492 33.03 -5.51 15.54
C ARG A 492 31.90 -4.68 14.93
N VAL A 493 30.64 -5.06 15.15
CA VAL A 493 29.45 -4.23 14.84
C VAL A 493 29.52 -2.90 15.59
N ASN A 494 29.85 -2.93 16.88
CA ASN A 494 29.97 -1.72 17.68
C ASN A 494 31.14 -0.84 17.21
N GLU A 495 32.25 -1.43 16.77
CA GLU A 495 33.38 -0.70 16.17
C GLU A 495 33.04 -0.10 14.80
N ILE A 496 32.33 -0.82 13.91
CA ILE A 496 31.90 -0.31 12.59
C ILE A 496 30.90 0.83 12.75
N LEU A 497 29.93 0.69 13.66
CA LEU A 497 28.98 1.76 13.99
C LEU A 497 29.64 2.92 14.73
N GLY A 498 30.77 2.67 15.42
CA GLY A 498 31.62 3.70 16.01
C GLY A 498 32.49 4.43 14.99
N ALA A 499 33.00 3.74 13.95
CA ALA A 499 33.87 4.28 12.91
C ALA A 499 33.12 5.04 11.80
N LEU A 500 31.86 4.68 11.53
CA LEU A 500 30.95 5.44 10.66
C LEU A 500 30.50 6.79 11.28
N GLY A 501 30.93 7.09 12.51
CA GLY A 501 30.67 8.34 13.22
C GLY A 501 31.60 9.51 12.90
N ALA A 502 32.52 9.38 11.93
CA ALA A 502 33.47 10.43 11.57
C ALA A 502 33.39 10.75 10.08
N SER A 503 32.45 11.63 9.67
CA SER A 503 32.71 12.78 8.78
C SER A 503 31.45 13.48 8.21
N SER A 504 30.21 13.03 8.46
CA SER A 504 29.02 13.78 7.99
C SER A 504 27.82 13.86 8.95
N THR A 505 27.80 13.04 10.01
CA THR A 505 26.70 13.00 11.00
C THR A 505 26.92 13.86 12.25
N SER A 506 28.13 14.40 12.48
CA SER A 506 28.40 15.16 13.72
C SER A 506 27.73 16.52 13.76
N MET A 507 27.53 17.19 12.61
CA MET A 507 26.88 18.52 12.58
C MET A 507 25.40 18.44 12.96
N ASP A 508 24.71 17.37 12.57
CA ASP A 508 23.29 17.18 12.87
C ASP A 508 23.08 16.71 14.32
N VAL A 509 23.93 15.78 14.81
CA VAL A 509 23.90 15.37 16.24
C VAL A 509 24.27 16.52 17.17
N ASP A 510 25.21 17.40 16.79
CA ASP A 510 25.54 18.60 17.56
C ASP A 510 24.41 19.63 17.54
N ALA A 511 23.71 19.79 16.41
CA ALA A 511 22.55 20.68 16.31
C ALA A 511 21.39 20.17 17.17
N MET A 512 21.10 18.87 17.11
CA MET A 512 20.10 18.21 17.95
C MET A 512 20.47 18.26 19.44
N ALA A 513 21.74 18.05 19.79
CA ALA A 513 22.19 18.14 21.19
C ALA A 513 22.06 19.56 21.74
N ARG A 514 22.40 20.59 20.95
CA ARG A 514 22.14 22.00 21.32
C ARG A 514 20.64 22.29 21.48
N ALA A 515 19.79 21.73 20.62
CA ALA A 515 18.33 21.84 20.74
C ALA A 515 17.77 21.17 22.00
N VAL A 516 18.32 20.01 22.38
CA VAL A 516 17.98 19.35 23.65
C VAL A 516 18.41 20.19 24.86
N ILE A 517 19.59 20.80 24.81
CA ILE A 517 20.08 21.70 25.89
C ILE A 517 19.20 22.94 26.02
N ARG A 518 18.66 23.47 24.90
CA ARG A 518 17.69 24.58 24.91
C ARG A 518 16.29 24.18 25.38
N GLY A 519 15.98 22.88 25.45
CA GLY A 519 14.70 22.36 25.93
C GLY A 519 13.69 21.99 24.84
N ASP A 520 14.06 22.11 23.56
CA ASP A 520 13.17 21.93 22.40
C ASP A 520 12.57 20.50 22.32
N TYR A 521 13.19 19.53 23.00
CA TYR A 521 12.83 18.11 23.01
C TYR A 521 12.24 17.62 24.34
N GLY A 522 11.93 18.51 25.29
CA GLY A 522 11.40 18.12 26.60
C GLY A 522 12.40 17.35 27.49
N ASN A 523 11.88 16.68 28.53
CA ASN A 523 12.68 15.97 29.53
C ASN A 523 12.24 14.49 29.69
N GLY A 524 13.08 13.67 30.33
CA GLY A 524 12.73 12.28 30.69
C GLY A 524 12.26 11.42 29.52
N GLU A 525 11.11 10.75 29.68
CA GLU A 525 10.53 9.86 28.65
C GLU A 525 10.04 10.62 27.41
N GLU A 526 9.63 11.87 27.54
CA GLU A 526 9.18 12.68 26.41
C GLU A 526 10.34 12.93 25.43
N ARG A 527 11.53 13.24 25.96
CA ARG A 527 12.76 13.35 25.17
C ARG A 527 13.10 12.05 24.46
N ARG A 528 12.91 10.92 25.15
CA ARG A 528 13.15 9.58 24.60
C ARG A 528 12.17 9.22 23.49
N ARG A 529 10.90 9.62 23.62
CA ARG A 529 9.87 9.45 22.59
C ARG A 529 10.12 10.32 21.36
N ARG A 530 10.48 11.60 21.55
CA ARG A 530 10.69 12.57 20.46
C ARG A 530 11.99 12.32 19.67
N LEU A 531 13.06 11.88 20.33
CA LEU A 531 14.32 11.57 19.65
C LEU A 531 14.36 10.15 19.06
N GLY A 532 13.44 9.27 19.44
CA GLY A 532 13.31 7.91 18.88
C GLY A 532 14.65 7.15 18.88
N SER A 533 15.05 6.64 17.71
CA SER A 533 16.31 5.92 17.52
C SER A 533 17.57 6.76 17.75
N TYR A 534 17.47 8.10 17.68
CA TYR A 534 18.58 9.03 17.89
C TYR A 534 18.80 9.39 19.37
N TYR A 535 17.91 8.96 20.27
CA TYR A 535 17.97 9.30 21.69
C TYR A 535 19.33 8.97 22.33
N SER A 536 19.84 7.76 22.09
CA SER A 536 21.09 7.30 22.71
C SER A 536 22.31 8.09 22.23
N ILE A 537 22.36 8.46 20.95
CA ILE A 537 23.50 9.19 20.37
C ILE A 537 23.45 10.68 20.72
N VAL A 538 22.27 11.31 20.70
CA VAL A 538 22.09 12.73 21.04
C VAL A 538 22.24 12.94 22.55
N GLN A 539 21.69 12.06 23.39
CA GLN A 539 21.82 12.18 24.85
C GLN A 539 23.26 11.98 25.32
N ARG A 540 24.04 11.10 24.67
CA ARG A 540 25.48 10.97 24.92
C ARG A 540 26.21 12.27 24.59
N ARG A 541 25.88 12.91 23.46
CA ARG A 541 26.49 14.18 23.06
C ARG A 541 26.11 15.35 23.97
N VAL A 542 24.85 15.41 24.44
CA VAL A 542 24.40 16.38 25.45
C VAL A 542 25.21 16.24 26.74
N ASN A 543 25.48 15.01 27.18
CA ASN A 543 26.28 14.77 28.39
C ASN A 543 27.74 15.22 28.21
N GLU A 544 28.33 15.05 27.02
CA GLU A 544 29.67 15.56 26.69
C GLU A 544 29.74 17.10 26.61
N MET A 545 28.63 17.77 26.27
CA MET A 545 28.55 19.23 26.19
C MET A 545 28.27 19.91 27.53
N LEU A 546 27.79 19.17 28.52
CA LEU A 546 27.44 19.65 29.87
C LEU A 546 28.45 19.22 30.95
N SER A 547 29.39 18.34 30.61
CA SER A 547 30.58 18.00 31.41
C SER A 547 31.71 19.00 31.14
#